data_AF-A0A520IKV0-F1
#
_entry.id   AF-A0A520IKV0-F1
#
_cell.length_a   1.000
_cell.length_b   1.000
_cell.length_c   1.000
_cell.angle_alpha   90.00
_cell.angle_beta   90.00
_cell.angle_gamma   90.00
#
_symmetry.space_group_name_H-M   'P 1'
#
loop_
_entity.id
_entity.type
_entity.pdbx_description
1 polymer ?
#
loop_
_entity_poly.entity_id
_entity_poly.type
_entity_poly.pdbx_seq_one_letter_code
_entity_poly.pdbx_strand_id
1 'polypeptide(L)' 'MTSPHAEPRDVFHENGEVVIDGPDGAVIAMTPEAALRTAGRLNEAALDELIARAQRSGDAD' A
#
# COMPACT_ATOMS: atom_id res chain seq x y z
N MET A 1 3.83 -16.01 -7.52
CA MET A 1 3.63 -14.58 -7.87
C MET A 1 2.33 -14.14 -7.23
N THR A 2 2.32 -13.02 -6.53
CA THR A 2 1.08 -12.39 -6.07
C THR A 2 0.48 -11.58 -7.22
N SER A 3 -0.84 -11.64 -7.40
CA SER A 3 -1.54 -10.75 -8.33
C SER A 3 -1.75 -9.40 -7.64
N PRO A 4 -1.49 -8.26 -8.31
CA PRO A 4 -1.72 -6.95 -7.71
C PRO A 4 -3.21 -6.71 -7.48
N HIS A 5 -3.57 -6.25 -6.27
CA HIS A 5 -4.92 -5.83 -5.95
C HIS A 5 -5.14 -4.39 -6.43
N ALA A 6 -6.23 -4.15 -7.17
CA ALA A 6 -6.54 -2.83 -7.73
C ALA A 6 -7.38 -1.96 -6.78
N GLU A 7 -8.04 -2.57 -5.81
CA GLU A 7 -8.90 -1.89 -4.84
C GLU A 7 -8.11 -1.57 -3.56
N PRO A 8 -8.24 -0.35 -3.02
CA PRO A 8 -7.64 0.01 -1.74
C PRO A 8 -8.15 -0.91 -0.63
N ARG A 9 -7.38 -1.02 0.44
CA ARG A 9 -7.74 -1.79 1.64
C ARG A 9 -8.20 -0.85 2.74
N ASP A 10 -9.11 -1.32 3.58
CA ASP A 10 -9.56 -0.58 4.75
C ASP A 10 -8.48 -0.59 5.83
N VAL A 11 -8.36 0.54 6.53
CA VAL A 11 -7.41 0.75 7.63
C VAL A 11 -8.15 1.38 8.80
N PHE A 12 -8.05 0.78 9.97
CA PHE A 12 -8.70 1.26 11.20
C PHE A 12 -7.78 1.08 12.41
N HIS A 13 -8.17 1.63 13.56
CA HIS A 13 -7.45 1.47 14.81
C HIS A 13 -8.27 0.66 15.81
N GLU A 14 -7.62 -0.26 16.50
CA GLU A 14 -8.26 -1.07 17.55
C GLU A 14 -7.20 -1.46 18.59
N ASN A 15 -7.55 -1.44 19.88
CA ASN A 15 -6.68 -1.91 20.97
C ASN A 15 -5.25 -1.31 21.00
N GLY A 16 -5.08 -0.08 20.52
CA GLY A 16 -3.77 0.60 20.48
C GLY A 16 -2.92 0.24 19.26
N GLU A 17 -3.48 -0.51 18.32
CA GLU A 17 -2.85 -0.92 17.07
C GLU A 17 -3.56 -0.28 15.88
N VAL A 18 -2.86 -0.25 14.75
CA VAL A 18 -3.43 0.08 13.44
C VAL A 18 -3.53 -1.22 12.66
N VAL A 19 -4.71 -1.48 12.13
CA VAL A 19 -5.07 -2.72 11.45
C VAL A 19 -5.38 -2.43 9.99
N ILE A 20 -4.82 -3.24 9.09
CA ILE A 20 -5.11 -3.24 7.66
C ILE A 20 -5.82 -4.55 7.33
N ASP A 21 -7.02 -4.44 6.76
CA ASP A 21 -7.76 -5.60 6.27
C ASP A 21 -7.17 -6.08 4.95
N GLY A 22 -6.58 -7.27 4.99
CA GLY A 22 -6.04 -7.95 3.85
C GLY A 22 -7.11 -8.70 3.04
N PRO A 23 -6.78 -9.08 1.81
CA PRO A 23 -7.62 -9.99 1.04
C PRO A 23 -7.77 -11.34 1.77
N ASP A 24 -8.88 -12.03 1.51
CA ASP A 24 -9.16 -13.38 2.02
C ASP A 24 -9.13 -13.51 3.56
N GLY A 25 -9.45 -12.42 4.27
CA GLY A 25 -9.48 -12.40 5.73
C GLY A 25 -8.10 -12.36 6.38
N ALA A 26 -7.04 -12.09 5.61
CA ALA A 26 -5.74 -11.76 6.18
C ALA A 26 -5.83 -10.42 6.93
N VAL A 27 -5.09 -10.27 8.01
CA VAL A 27 -5.06 -9.05 8.81
C VAL A 27 -3.61 -8.69 9.12
N ILE A 28 -3.26 -7.43 8.94
CA ILE A 28 -1.94 -6.89 9.33
C ILE A 28 -2.16 -5.88 10.46
N ALA A 29 -1.65 -6.18 11.65
CA ALA A 29 -1.64 -5.26 12.78
C ALA A 29 -0.25 -4.65 12.98
N MET A 30 -0.20 -3.37 13.29
CA MET A 30 1.03 -2.60 13.48
C MET A 30 0.88 -1.64 14.67
N THR A 31 2.00 -1.30 15.33
CA THR A 31 1.98 -0.14 16.23
C THR A 31 1.70 1.14 15.43
N PRO A 32 1.15 2.20 16.04
CA PRO A 32 0.87 3.45 15.34
C PRO A 32 2.10 4.05 14.65
N GLU A 33 3.28 3.99 15.29
CA GLU A 33 4.54 4.50 14.73
C GLU A 33 5.02 3.66 13.54
N ALA A 34 4.83 2.34 13.60
CA ALA A 34 5.17 1.43 12.52
C ALA A 34 4.23 1.63 11.31
N ALA A 35 2.94 1.82 11.56
CA ALA A 35 1.96 2.13 10.53
C ALA A 35 2.29 3.46 9.83
N LEU A 36 2.59 4.52 10.58
CA LEU A 36 2.92 5.83 10.02
C LEU A 36 4.15 5.76 9.09
N ARG A 37 5.22 5.08 9.52
CA ARG A 37 6.42 4.89 8.68
C ARG A 37 6.12 4.06 7.43
N THR A 38 5.28 3.05 7.56
CA THR A 38 4.88 2.18 6.44
C THR A 38 4.04 2.94 5.44
N ALA A 39 3.11 3.78 5.89
CA ALA A 39 2.31 4.64 5.02
C ALA A 39 3.20 5.57 4.18
N GLY A 40 4.24 6.15 4.77
CA GLY A 40 5.24 6.94 4.05
C GLY A 40 5.93 6.15 2.93
N ARG A 41 6.46 4.96 3.26
CA ARG A 41 7.12 4.08 2.28
C ARG A 41 6.18 3.60 1.18
N LEU A 42 4.93 3.30 1.52
CA LEU A 42 3.91 2.89 0.56
C LEU A 42 3.61 4.03 -0.43
N ASN A 43 3.48 5.26 0.08
CA ASN A 43 3.24 6.43 -0.74
C ASN A 43 4.41 6.72 -1.70
N GLU A 44 5.65 6.66 -1.21
CA GLU A 44 6.87 6.82 -2.02
C GLU A 44 6.91 5.77 -3.14
N ALA A 45 6.77 4.48 -2.80
CA ALA A 45 6.83 3.40 -3.78
C ALA A 45 5.70 3.48 -4.83
N ALA A 46 4.49 3.89 -4.43
CA ALA A 46 3.38 4.09 -5.35
C ALA A 46 3.65 5.23 -6.34
N LEU A 47 4.22 6.35 -5.86
CA LEU A 47 4.59 7.48 -6.71
C LEU A 47 5.68 7.10 -7.71
N ASP A 48 6.73 6.43 -7.25
CA ASP A 48 7.84 5.98 -8.10
C ASP A 48 7.34 5.08 -9.24
N GLU A 49 6.47 4.11 -8.94
CA GLU A 49 5.91 3.22 -9.96
C GLU A 49 4.98 3.96 -10.94
N LEU A 50 4.21 4.95 -10.48
CA LEU A 50 3.38 5.78 -11.38
C LEU A 50 4.24 6.58 -12.35
N ILE A 51 5.36 7.14 -11.89
CA ILE A 51 6.35 7.83 -12.74
C ILE A 51 6.95 6.86 -13.75
N ALA A 52 7.42 5.70 -13.29
CA ALA A 52 8.00 4.68 -14.16
C ALA A 52 6.99 4.19 -15.22
N ARG A 53 5.71 4.05 -14.84
CA ARG A 53 4.63 3.69 -15.77
C ARG A 53 4.42 4.75 -16.84
N ALA A 54 4.45 6.03 -16.46
CA ALA A 54 4.30 7.13 -17.42
C ALA A 54 5.45 7.15 -18.44
N GLN A 55 6.70 6.94 -17.99
CA GLN A 55 7.87 6.87 -18.86
C GLN A 55 7.76 5.73 -19.89
N ARG A 56 7.41 4.52 -19.45
CA ARG A 56 7.18 3.37 -20.35
C ARG A 56 6.06 3.60 -21.36
N SER A 57 5.07 4.42 -21.02
CA SER A 57 3.93 4.72 -21.90
C SER A 57 4.26 5.80 -22.92
N GLY A 58 5.20 6.70 -22.62
CA GLY A 58 5.64 7.77 -23.52
C GLY A 58 6.70 7.32 -24.54
N ASP A 59 7.47 6.27 -24.26
CA ASP A 59 8.44 5.69 -25.19
C ASP A 59 7.79 4.78 -26.27
N ALA A 60 6.48 4.53 -26.16
CA ALA A 60 5.72 3.68 -27.08
C ALA A 60 5.00 4.44 -28.20
N ASP A 61 5.22 5.77 -28.30
CA ASP A 61 4.58 6.69 -29.25
C ASP A 61 5.61 7.31 -30.23
#